data_AF-A0A0Q8X8V6-F1
#
_entry.id   AF-A0A0Q8X8V6-F1
#
_cell.length_a   1.000
_cell.length_b   1.000
_cell.length_c   1.000
_cell.angle_alpha   90.00
_cell.angle_beta   90.00
_cell.angle_gamma   90.00
#
_symmetry.space_group_name_H-M   'P 1'
#
loop_
_entity.id
_entity.type
_entity.pdbx_description
1 polymer ?
#
loop_
_entity_poly.entity_id
_entity_poly.type
_entity_poly.pdbx_seq_one_letter_code
_entity_poly.pdbx_strand_id
1 'polypeptide(L)'
;MNGIEAIAAVGNGEAPLALRVGPESARPGPVASTGFGDILMAGLRGVDSKIATADKLVQQFAVDDSVPVHQVTIALEEARLSVELAMQVRTRLVEGYRELMNMPL
;
A
#
# COMPACT_ATOMS: atom_id res chain seq x y z
N MET A 1 64.51 20.92 -33.51
CA MET A 1 65.06 19.95 -32.55
C MET A 1 64.21 20.02 -31.30
N ASN A 2 63.52 18.91 -31.01
CA ASN A 2 63.08 18.39 -29.70
C ASN A 2 62.32 19.39 -28.79
N GLY A 3 61.08 19.16 -28.38
CA GLY A 3 60.47 17.91 -27.96
C GLY A 3 60.00 18.09 -26.51
N ILE A 4 58.68 17.94 -26.30
CA ILE A 4 57.95 17.57 -25.07
C ILE A 4 58.26 18.27 -23.73
N GLU A 5 57.26 18.97 -23.19
CA GLU A 5 56.51 18.57 -21.98
C GLU A 5 55.33 19.53 -21.77
N ALA A 6 54.11 19.06 -22.03
CA ALA A 6 52.89 19.80 -21.69
C ALA A 6 52.58 19.57 -20.20
N ILE A 7 52.99 20.53 -19.41
CA ILE A 7 52.49 20.82 -18.06
C ILE A 7 50.98 21.13 -18.09
N ALA A 8 50.32 20.77 -17.00
CA ALA A 8 48.88 20.64 -16.82
C ALA A 8 48.03 21.89 -17.16
N ALA A 9 46.84 21.63 -17.72
CA ALA A 9 45.63 22.45 -17.56
C ALA A 9 44.46 21.45 -17.43
N VAL A 10 43.86 21.26 -16.25
CA VAL A 10 42.66 22.00 -15.80
C VAL A 10 41.64 22.19 -16.91
N GLY A 11 40.46 21.60 -16.70
CA GLY A 11 39.25 21.99 -17.43
C GLY A 11 38.28 20.84 -17.61
N ASN A 12 37.13 20.95 -16.95
CA ASN A 12 35.96 20.08 -17.11
C ASN A 12 35.70 19.68 -18.57
N GLY A 13 35.53 18.38 -18.81
CA GLY A 13 35.17 17.80 -20.10
C GLY A 13 34.80 16.34 -19.93
N GLU A 14 33.50 16.10 -19.72
CA GLU A 14 32.72 14.95 -20.17
C GLU A 14 33.49 13.63 -20.37
N ALA A 15 33.44 12.76 -19.36
CA ALA A 15 33.94 11.40 -19.48
C ALA A 15 33.09 10.62 -20.51
N PRO A 16 33.71 9.93 -21.47
CA PRO A 16 33.00 9.14 -22.47
C PRO A 16 32.32 7.95 -21.80
N LEU A 17 31.09 7.65 -22.24
CA LEU A 17 30.34 6.45 -21.88
C LEU A 17 31.17 5.19 -22.18
N ALA A 18 31.87 4.67 -21.19
CA ALA A 18 32.35 3.30 -21.19
C ALA A 18 31.15 2.38 -20.92
N LEU A 19 30.58 1.86 -22.00
CA LEU A 19 29.57 0.80 -21.98
C LEU A 19 30.17 -0.47 -21.35
N ARG A 20 30.07 -0.57 -20.02
CA ARG A 20 30.47 -1.74 -19.25
C ARG A 20 29.33 -2.76 -19.30
N VAL A 21 29.20 -3.45 -20.44
CA VAL A 21 28.38 -4.68 -20.55
C VAL A 21 29.19 -5.82 -19.93
N GLY A 22 29.07 -5.97 -18.62
CA GLY A 22 29.24 -7.26 -17.94
C GLY A 22 27.86 -7.89 -17.75
N PRO A 23 27.74 -9.23 -17.66
CA PRO A 23 26.49 -9.87 -17.28
C PRO A 23 26.29 -9.65 -15.79
N GLU A 24 25.91 -8.43 -15.39
CA GLU A 24 25.25 -8.26 -14.12
C GLU A 24 23.84 -8.83 -14.32
N SER A 25 23.72 -10.13 -14.02
CA SER A 25 22.43 -10.71 -13.70
C SER A 25 21.88 -9.91 -12.52
N ALA A 26 21.13 -8.85 -12.83
CA ALA A 26 20.21 -8.22 -11.92
C ALA A 26 19.18 -9.30 -11.57
N ARG A 27 19.51 -10.13 -10.58
CA ARG A 27 18.54 -10.96 -9.90
C ARG A 27 17.48 -9.96 -9.45
N PRO A 28 16.21 -10.10 -9.87
CA PRO A 28 15.15 -9.35 -9.22
C PRO A 28 15.28 -9.70 -7.73
N GLY A 29 15.64 -8.72 -6.91
CA GLY A 29 15.59 -8.87 -5.47
C GLY A 29 14.18 -9.33 -5.10
N PRO A 30 14.01 -10.10 -4.02
CA PRO A 30 12.71 -10.63 -3.66
C PRO A 30 11.76 -9.45 -3.48
N VAL A 31 10.91 -9.23 -4.47
CA VAL A 31 9.73 -8.39 -4.33
C VAL A 31 8.92 -9.10 -3.26
N ALA A 32 8.84 -8.49 -2.08
CA ALA A 32 7.93 -8.93 -1.05
C ALA A 32 6.52 -8.74 -1.60
N SER A 33 6.02 -9.77 -2.29
CA SER A 33 4.65 -9.81 -2.78
C SER A 33 3.75 -9.82 -1.56
N THR A 34 3.18 -8.67 -1.20
CA THR A 34 2.15 -8.59 -0.17
C THR A 34 1.08 -9.60 -0.53
N GLY A 35 0.87 -10.61 0.34
CA GLY A 35 -0.09 -11.66 0.09
C GLY A 35 -1.51 -11.08 0.05
N PHE A 36 -2.40 -11.71 -0.71
CA PHE A 36 -3.82 -11.37 -0.66
C PHE A 36 -4.38 -11.42 0.77
N GLY A 37 -3.90 -12.37 1.60
CA GLY A 37 -4.25 -12.47 3.01
C GLY A 37 -3.82 -11.25 3.83
N ASP A 38 -2.65 -10.68 3.56
CA ASP A 38 -2.18 -9.46 4.23
C ASP A 38 -3.04 -8.26 3.87
N ILE A 39 -3.43 -8.14 2.60
CA ILE A 39 -4.34 -7.07 2.13
C ILE A 39 -5.70 -7.22 2.81
N LEU A 40 -6.23 -8.44 2.89
CA LEU A 40 -7.50 -8.70 3.56
C LEU A 40 -7.43 -8.37 5.05
N MET A 41 -6.37 -8.78 5.74
CA MET A 41 -6.15 -8.47 7.15
C MET A 41 -5.95 -6.99 7.41
N ALA A 42 -5.29 -6.26 6.50
CA ALA A 42 -5.22 -4.80 6.56
C ALA A 42 -6.60 -4.17 6.39
N GLY A 43 -7.41 -4.67 5.45
CA GLY A 43 -8.79 -4.22 5.24
C GLY A 43 -9.67 -4.43 6.47
N LEU A 44 -9.62 -5.62 7.09
CA LEU A 44 -10.39 -5.92 8.31
C LEU A 44 -9.99 -5.02 9.48
N ARG A 45 -8.69 -4.76 9.67
CA ARG A 45 -8.21 -3.78 10.66
C ARG A 45 -8.69 -2.37 10.35
N GLY A 46 -8.79 -2.01 9.06
CA GLY A 46 -9.35 -0.75 8.62
C GLY A 46 -10.84 -0.60 9.00
N VAL A 47 -11.63 -1.67 8.84
CA VAL A 47 -13.05 -1.69 9.23
C VAL A 47 -13.19 -1.52 10.75
N ASP A 48 -12.41 -2.26 11.54
CA ASP A 48 -12.41 -2.15 13.00
C ASP A 48 -12.06 -0.73 13.47
N SER A 49 -11.03 -0.13 12.87
CA SER A 49 -10.65 1.26 13.15
C SER A 49 -11.77 2.25 12.83
N LYS A 50 -12.55 2.04 11.77
CA LYS A 50 -13.68 2.91 11.41
C LYS A 50 -14.82 2.79 12.41
N ILE A 51 -15.15 1.58 12.85
CA ILE A 51 -16.13 1.34 13.91
C ILE A 51 -15.71 2.06 15.20
N ALA A 52 -14.47 1.84 15.65
CA ALA A 52 -13.94 2.48 16.85
C ALA A 52 -13.93 4.02 16.76
N THR A 53 -13.66 4.57 15.56
CA THR A 53 -13.70 6.02 15.34
C THR A 53 -15.13 6.56 15.43
N ALA A 54 -16.09 5.88 14.81
CA ALA A 54 -17.50 6.27 14.87
C ALA A 54 -18.01 6.22 16.32
N ASP A 55 -17.73 5.15 17.07
CA ASP A 55 -18.11 5.02 18.47
C ASP A 55 -17.52 6.13 19.34
N LYS A 56 -16.24 6.47 19.13
CA LYS A 56 -15.58 7.56 19.84
C LYS A 56 -16.26 8.90 19.55
N LEU A 57 -16.59 9.18 18.29
CA LEU A 57 -17.26 10.43 17.91
C LEU A 57 -18.68 10.52 18.49
N VAL A 58 -19.41 9.40 18.51
CA VAL A 58 -20.73 9.32 19.17
C VAL A 58 -20.61 9.60 20.67
N GLN A 59 -19.63 9.00 21.34
CA GLN A 59 -19.40 9.24 22.77
C GLN A 59 -18.99 10.69 23.04
N GLN A 60 -18.11 11.27 22.22
CA GLN A 60 -17.70 12.65 22.37
C GLN A 60 -18.86 13.61 22.17
N PHE A 61 -19.69 13.39 21.14
CA PHE A 61 -20.89 14.18 20.90
C PHE A 61 -21.91 14.09 22.05
N ALA A 62 -22.06 12.92 22.67
CA ALA A 62 -22.97 12.73 23.80
C ALA A 62 -22.50 13.42 25.09
N VAL A 63 -21.18 13.65 25.24
CA VAL A 63 -20.58 14.28 26.42
C VAL A 63 -20.37 15.78 26.22
N ASP A 64 -20.09 16.21 24.99
CA ASP A 64 -19.78 17.59 24.62
C ASP A 64 -20.33 17.90 23.21
N ASP A 65 -21.29 18.82 23.15
CA ASP A 65 -21.90 19.34 21.91
C ASP A 65 -20.90 20.07 20.99
N SER A 66 -19.62 20.18 21.40
CA SER A 66 -18.53 20.74 20.59
C SER A 66 -18.18 19.89 19.35
N VAL A 67 -18.59 18.62 19.30
CA VAL A 67 -18.42 17.80 18.09
C VAL A 67 -19.52 18.12 17.08
N PRO A 68 -19.18 18.54 15.84
CA PRO A 68 -20.21 18.80 14.84
C PRO A 68 -20.95 17.50 14.48
N VAL A 69 -22.29 17.52 14.59
CA VAL A 69 -23.15 16.36 14.32
C VAL A 69 -22.89 15.71 12.95
N HIS A 70 -22.53 16.50 11.94
CA HIS A 70 -22.24 16.01 10.60
C HIS A 70 -21.01 15.10 10.55
N GLN A 71 -20.01 15.32 11.42
CA GLN A 71 -18.83 14.44 11.46
C GLN A 71 -19.18 13.08 12.07
N VAL A 72 -20.05 13.07 13.08
CA VAL A 72 -20.55 11.83 13.70
C VAL A 72 -21.33 11.00 12.69
N THR A 73 -22.25 11.63 11.96
CA THR A 73 -23.05 10.94 10.93
C THR A 73 -22.19 10.46 9.77
N ILE A 74 -21.22 11.25 9.29
CA ILE A 74 -20.28 10.80 8.25
C ILE A 74 -19.50 9.58 8.72
N ALA A 75 -18.94 9.63 9.95
CA ALA A 75 -18.16 8.52 10.48
C ALA A 75 -19.00 7.24 10.64
N LEU A 76 -20.25 7.37 11.09
CA LEU A 76 -21.19 6.25 11.19
C LEU A 76 -21.51 5.65 9.82
N GLU A 77 -21.76 6.47 8.81
CA GLU A 77 -22.02 5.98 7.44
C GLU A 77 -20.78 5.31 6.83
N GLU A 78 -19.59 5.87 7.04
CA GLU A 78 -18.36 5.24 6.60
C GLU A 78 -18.13 3.88 7.25
N ALA A 79 -18.37 3.78 8.57
CA ALA A 79 -18.27 2.52 9.29
C ALA A 79 -19.28 1.50 8.74
N ARG A 80 -20.53 1.90 8.56
CA ARG A 80 -21.61 1.08 8.00
C ARG A 80 -21.24 0.52 6.62
N LEU A 81 -20.86 1.38 5.68
CA LEU A 81 -20.48 0.98 4.32
C LEU A 81 -19.26 0.05 4.33
N SER A 82 -18.29 0.31 5.21
CA SER A 82 -17.08 -0.51 5.31
C SER A 82 -17.40 -1.93 5.82
N VAL A 83 -18.32 -2.05 6.77
CA VAL A 83 -18.81 -3.36 7.26
C VAL A 83 -19.61 -4.09 6.18
N GLU A 84 -20.48 -3.40 5.45
CA GLU A 84 -21.22 -3.99 4.33
C GLU A 84 -20.27 -4.58 3.27
N LEU A 85 -19.24 -3.81 2.90
CA LEU A 85 -18.19 -4.28 1.99
C LEU A 85 -17.45 -5.50 2.56
N ALA A 86 -17.08 -5.48 3.84
CA ALA A 86 -16.41 -6.61 4.49
C ALA A 86 -17.26 -7.89 4.46
N MET A 87 -18.57 -7.77 4.65
CA MET A 87 -19.50 -8.90 4.56
C MET A 87 -19.62 -9.46 3.14
N GLN A 88 -19.58 -8.60 2.12
CA GLN A 88 -19.55 -9.03 0.72
C GLN A 88 -18.27 -9.80 0.42
N VAL A 89 -17.11 -9.28 0.84
CA VAL A 89 -15.81 -9.94 0.65
C VAL A 89 -15.78 -11.29 1.38
N ARG A 90 -16.24 -11.35 2.64
CA ARG A 90 -16.38 -12.60 3.41
C ARG A 90 -17.22 -13.63 2.67
N THR A 91 -18.36 -13.21 2.13
CA THR A 91 -19.25 -14.10 1.38
C THR A 91 -18.52 -14.66 0.16
N ARG A 92 -17.85 -13.81 -0.62
CA ARG A 92 -17.10 -14.22 -1.82
C ARG A 92 -15.92 -15.15 -1.51
N LEU A 93 -15.24 -14.94 -0.39
CA LEU A 93 -14.18 -15.83 0.08
C LEU A 93 -14.71 -17.25 0.38
N VAL A 94 -15.83 -17.33 1.09
CA VAL A 94 -16.46 -18.62 1.43
C VAL A 94 -16.99 -19.31 0.19
N GLU A 95 -17.60 -18.57 -0.73
CA GLU A 95 -18.07 -19.08 -2.03
C GLU A 95 -16.91 -19.60 -2.87
N GLY A 96 -15.84 -18.82 -3.04
CA GLY A 96 -14.66 -19.23 -3.81
C GLY A 96 -13.96 -20.46 -3.24
N TYR A 97 -13.92 -20.58 -1.90
CA TYR A 97 -13.43 -21.79 -1.24
C TYR A 97 -14.33 -23.00 -1.55
N ARG A 98 -15.65 -22.84 -1.43
CA ARG A 98 -16.61 -23.92 -1.75
C ARG A 98 -16.54 -24.35 -3.21
N GLU A 99 -16.40 -23.42 -4.14
CA GLU A 99 -16.25 -23.71 -5.57
C GLU A 99 -15.01 -24.57 -5.83
N LEU A 100 -13.88 -24.23 -5.21
CA LEU A 100 -12.64 -25.00 -5.34
C LEU A 100 -12.80 -26.44 -4.83
N MET A 101 -13.58 -26.64 -3.76
CA MET A 101 -13.88 -27.97 -3.21
C MET A 101 -14.87 -28.76 -4.06
N ASN A 102 -15.83 -28.09 -4.70
CA ASN A 102 -16.90 -28.72 -5.47
C ASN A 102 -16.56 -28.90 -6.94
N MET A 103 -15.38 -28.45 -7.38
CA MET A 103 -14.90 -28.67 -8.73
C MET A 103 -14.84 -30.19 -8.98
N PRO A 104 -15.70 -30.74 -9.86
CA PRO A 104 -15.62 -32.15 -10.19
C PRO A 104 -14.29 -32.39 -10.89
N LEU A 105 -13.53 -33.37 -10.39
CA LEU A 105 -12.37 -33.92 -11.10
C LEU A 105 -12.79 -34.50 -12.45
#